data_AF-A0A6L9YMZ4-F1
#
_entry.id   AF-A0A6L9YMZ4-F1
#
_cell.length_a   1.000
_cell.length_b   1.000
_cell.length_c   1.000
_cell.angle_alpha   90.00
_cell.angle_beta   90.00
_cell.angle_gamma   90.00
#
_symmetry.space_group_name_H-M   'P 1'
#
loop_
_entity.id
_entity.type
_entity.pdbx_description
1 polymer ?
#
loop_
_entity_poly.entity_id
_entity_poly.type
_entity_poly.pdbx_seq_one_letter_code
_entity_poly.pdbx_strand_id
1 'polypeptide(L)'
;MHEQNWHMKQQLVPYFQDLTSESYKLLDSLRLSSEVIPLEELLADLSNKLASLKASIIYNYKNLNRPQYDWSEVQAAPGVGLNSIGMLSDRLSTLIIKEWCLRNKTNPNSEKANDLYQTHTMDIIHALANARPGSSSMNTKITYHKSNVTANSWEEAFYGLLSTNILNWESQEILYVKDITSLPCEELRSYIAWFSFGNIQRNEYIQYCEELYWR
;
A
#
# COMPACT_ATOMS: atom_id res chain seq x y z
N MET A 1 -0.53 -16.05 29.53
CA MET A 1 -1.28 -15.97 28.25
C MET A 1 -1.73 -14.55 27.91
N HIS A 2 -2.34 -13.77 28.83
CA HIS A 2 -2.72 -12.37 28.53
C HIS A 2 -1.53 -11.38 28.44
N GLU A 3 -0.45 -11.57 29.21
CA GLU A 3 0.71 -10.65 29.19
C GLU A 3 1.61 -10.81 27.94
N GLN A 4 1.85 -12.03 27.45
CA GLN A 4 2.63 -12.26 26.22
C GLN A 4 1.95 -11.65 24.98
N ASN A 5 0.63 -11.81 24.87
CA ASN A 5 -0.17 -11.18 23.82
C ASN A 5 -0.19 -9.65 23.91
N TRP A 6 -0.08 -9.10 25.11
CA TRP A 6 0.02 -7.65 25.31
C TRP A 6 1.39 -7.12 24.87
N HIS A 7 2.49 -7.78 25.27
CA HIS A 7 3.85 -7.34 24.91
C HIS A 7 4.15 -7.46 23.40
N MET A 8 3.62 -8.47 22.70
CA MET A 8 3.80 -8.55 21.24
C MET A 8 3.03 -7.47 20.49
N LYS A 9 1.81 -7.12 20.93
CA LYS A 9 1.07 -5.97 20.37
C LYS A 9 1.83 -4.67 20.55
N GLN A 10 2.53 -4.52 21.67
CA GLN A 10 3.41 -3.38 21.92
C GLN A 10 4.62 -3.33 20.97
N GLN A 11 5.03 -4.44 20.37
CA GLN A 11 6.14 -4.49 19.41
C GLN A 11 5.67 -4.30 17.95
N LEU A 12 4.46 -4.76 17.61
CA LEU A 12 3.91 -4.63 16.26
C LEU A 12 3.54 -3.19 15.90
N VAL A 13 3.04 -2.39 16.86
CA VAL A 13 2.74 -0.97 16.61
C VAL A 13 4.01 -0.21 16.16
N PRO A 14 5.13 -0.24 16.91
CA PRO A 14 6.41 0.32 16.45
C PRO A 14 6.85 -0.21 15.08
N TYR A 15 6.74 -1.52 14.82
CA TYR A 15 7.08 -2.09 13.52
C TYR A 15 6.32 -1.42 12.36
N PHE A 16 5.01 -1.25 12.48
CA PHE A 16 4.22 -0.59 11.42
C PHE A 16 4.47 0.92 11.33
N GLN A 17 4.83 1.58 12.44
CA GLN A 17 5.29 2.97 12.41
C GLN A 17 6.63 3.11 11.67
N ASP A 18 7.57 2.19 11.89
CA ASP A 18 8.85 2.15 11.19
C ASP A 18 8.66 1.80 9.70
N LEU A 19 7.78 0.85 9.39
CA LEU A 19 7.40 0.51 8.00
C LEU A 19 6.82 1.73 7.28
N THR A 20 5.96 2.49 7.96
CA THR A 20 5.39 3.74 7.46
C THR A 20 6.49 4.78 7.22
N SER A 21 7.42 4.92 8.17
CA SER A 21 8.55 5.85 8.07
C SER A 21 9.49 5.52 6.91
N GLU A 22 9.83 4.23 6.70
CA GLU A 22 10.60 3.78 5.54
C GLU A 22 9.84 4.00 4.22
N SER A 23 8.53 3.87 4.24
CA SER A 23 7.69 4.14 3.05
C SER A 23 7.67 5.61 2.68
N TYR A 24 7.75 6.53 3.65
CA TYR A 24 7.96 7.95 3.35
C TYR A 24 9.30 8.21 2.66
N LYS A 25 10.38 7.52 3.09
CA LYS A 25 11.70 7.65 2.45
C LYS A 25 11.69 7.17 0.99
N LEU A 26 10.90 6.15 0.67
CA LEU A 26 10.65 5.75 -0.72
C LEU A 26 10.01 6.90 -1.50
N LEU A 27 8.94 7.49 -0.98
CA LEU A 27 8.25 8.60 -1.66
C LEU A 27 9.15 9.82 -1.85
N ASP A 28 9.98 10.16 -0.85
CA ASP A 28 11.01 11.20 -0.94
C ASP A 28 12.03 10.91 -2.06
N SER A 29 12.36 9.63 -2.25
CA SER A 29 13.28 9.19 -3.31
C SER A 29 12.66 9.25 -4.70
N LEU A 30 11.35 8.99 -4.82
CA LEU A 30 10.61 9.06 -6.09
C LEU A 30 10.42 10.50 -6.58
N ARG A 31 10.32 11.46 -5.64
CA ARG A 31 10.10 12.89 -5.92
C ARG A 31 8.91 13.10 -6.85
N LEU A 32 7.73 12.65 -6.43
CA LEU A 32 6.51 12.73 -7.25
C LEU A 32 6.25 14.19 -7.65
N SER A 33 6.15 14.41 -8.96
CA SER A 33 5.98 15.76 -9.52
C SER A 33 4.57 16.28 -9.27
N SER A 34 4.44 17.60 -9.11
CA SER A 34 3.13 18.27 -9.15
C SER A 34 2.73 18.68 -10.57
N GLU A 35 3.63 18.53 -11.54
CA GLU A 35 3.36 18.81 -12.95
C GLU A 35 2.59 17.66 -13.58
N VAL A 36 1.52 17.99 -14.31
CA VAL A 36 0.73 16.99 -15.01
C VAL A 36 1.35 16.71 -16.37
N ILE A 37 1.90 15.51 -16.51
CA ILE A 37 2.46 14.99 -17.78
C ILE A 37 1.53 13.92 -18.38
N PRO A 38 1.70 13.55 -19.66
CA PRO A 38 0.92 12.47 -20.27
C PRO A 38 1.06 11.15 -19.51
N LEU A 39 -0.02 10.38 -19.42
CA LEU A 39 -0.06 9.13 -18.64
C LEU A 39 1.01 8.13 -19.07
N GLU A 40 1.27 7.99 -20.38
CA GLU A 40 2.26 7.05 -20.90
C GLU A 40 3.68 7.38 -20.43
N GLU A 41 4.02 8.68 -20.42
CA GLU A 41 5.32 9.17 -19.92
C GLU A 41 5.43 8.97 -18.41
N LEU A 42 4.37 9.32 -17.66
CA LEU A 42 4.30 9.17 -16.20
C LEU A 42 4.51 7.71 -15.78
N LEU A 43 3.75 6.79 -16.38
CA LEU A 43 3.80 5.38 -16.02
C LEU A 43 5.17 4.77 -16.34
N ALA A 44 5.75 5.11 -17.50
CA ALA A 44 7.07 4.62 -17.87
C ALA A 44 8.16 5.10 -16.90
N ASP A 45 8.22 6.41 -16.63
CA ASP A 45 9.22 6.98 -15.72
C ASP A 45 9.07 6.42 -14.30
N LEU A 46 7.86 6.46 -13.74
CA LEU A 46 7.61 6.07 -12.36
C LEU A 46 7.81 4.56 -12.15
N SER A 47 7.39 3.74 -13.12
CA SER A 47 7.63 2.29 -13.07
C SER A 47 9.13 1.96 -13.09
N ASN A 48 9.93 2.67 -13.89
CA ASN A 48 11.38 2.47 -13.94
C ASN A 48 12.06 2.89 -12.63
N LYS A 49 11.63 4.02 -12.04
CA LYS A 49 12.12 4.45 -10.72
C LYS A 49 11.81 3.42 -9.65
N LEU A 50 10.57 2.96 -9.56
CA LEU A 50 10.16 1.90 -8.64
C LEU A 50 10.94 0.59 -8.89
N ALA A 51 11.15 0.19 -10.14
CA ALA A 51 11.93 -1.01 -10.44
C ALA A 51 13.38 -0.91 -9.92
N SER A 52 14.03 0.26 -10.08
CA SER A 52 15.40 0.47 -9.62
C SER A 52 15.55 0.54 -8.09
N LEU A 53 14.52 1.02 -7.37
CA LEU A 53 14.51 1.10 -5.91
C LEU A 53 14.07 -0.21 -5.23
N LYS A 54 13.45 -1.14 -5.96
CA LYS A 54 12.81 -2.34 -5.41
C LYS A 54 13.71 -3.12 -4.45
N ALA A 55 14.93 -3.45 -4.88
CA ALA A 55 15.81 -4.31 -4.09
C ALA A 55 16.25 -3.66 -2.77
N SER A 56 16.58 -2.36 -2.78
CA SER A 56 17.02 -1.64 -1.59
C SER A 56 15.88 -1.43 -0.60
N ILE A 57 14.67 -1.10 -1.09
CA ILE A 57 13.51 -0.90 -0.20
C ILE A 57 13.07 -2.22 0.44
N ILE A 58 13.02 -3.32 -0.31
CA ILE A 58 12.72 -4.64 0.26
C ILE A 58 13.75 -5.02 1.32
N TYR A 59 15.04 -4.73 1.09
CA TYR A 59 16.09 -4.95 2.07
C TYR A 59 15.86 -4.13 3.35
N ASN A 60 15.50 -2.85 3.23
CA ASN A 60 15.18 -2.00 4.37
C ASN A 60 13.98 -2.54 5.16
N TYR A 61 12.89 -2.92 4.47
CA TYR A 61 11.71 -3.50 5.11
C TYR A 61 12.05 -4.79 5.87
N LYS A 62 12.92 -5.64 5.32
CA LYS A 62 13.39 -6.86 6.00
C LYS A 62 14.19 -6.54 7.26
N ASN A 63 15.01 -5.49 7.22
CA ASN A 63 15.81 -5.03 8.37
C ASN A 63 14.98 -4.40 9.50
N LEU A 64 13.69 -4.13 9.27
CA LEU A 64 12.77 -3.75 10.36
C LEU A 64 12.48 -4.93 11.30
N ASN A 65 12.91 -6.15 10.96
CA ASN A 65 12.82 -7.35 11.80
C ASN A 65 11.42 -7.54 12.36
N ARG A 66 10.44 -7.71 11.46
CA ARG A 66 9.03 -7.93 11.81
C ARG A 66 8.90 -8.92 12.97
N PRO A 67 8.25 -8.54 14.09
CA PRO A 67 8.02 -9.46 15.19
C PRO A 67 7.27 -10.71 14.71
N GLN A 68 7.88 -11.87 14.93
CA GLN A 68 7.28 -13.17 14.61
C GLN A 68 6.37 -13.60 15.77
N TYR A 69 5.13 -13.95 15.46
CA TYR A 69 4.15 -14.43 16.43
C TYR A 69 3.90 -15.91 16.16
N ASP A 70 3.84 -16.72 17.22
CA ASP A 70 3.49 -18.14 17.10
C ASP A 70 1.97 -18.29 16.96
N TRP A 71 1.51 -18.28 15.70
CA TRP A 71 0.08 -18.33 15.38
C TRP A 71 -0.53 -19.73 15.57
N SER A 72 0.27 -20.73 15.98
CA SER A 72 -0.21 -22.11 16.19
C SER A 72 -1.30 -22.23 17.27
N GLU A 73 -1.38 -21.27 18.20
CA GLU A 73 -2.36 -21.27 19.29
C GLU A 73 -3.59 -20.38 19.05
N VAL A 74 -3.60 -19.55 18.00
CA VAL A 74 -4.75 -18.68 17.70
C VAL A 74 -5.70 -19.47 16.83
N GLN A 75 -6.71 -20.10 17.44
CA GLN A 75 -7.85 -20.61 16.70
C GLN A 75 -8.31 -19.52 15.73
N ALA A 76 -8.33 -19.85 14.44
CA ALA A 76 -8.96 -19.05 13.40
C ALA A 76 -10.45 -18.95 13.77
N ALA A 77 -10.78 -18.02 14.66
CA ALA A 77 -12.15 -17.61 14.84
C ALA A 77 -12.60 -17.15 13.45
N PRO A 78 -13.75 -17.61 12.94
CA PRO A 78 -14.26 -17.24 11.63
C PRO A 78 -14.68 -15.76 11.68
N GLY A 79 -13.68 -14.88 11.71
CA GLY A 79 -13.84 -13.45 11.62
C GLY A 79 -14.00 -13.10 10.16
N VAL A 80 -15.26 -13.06 9.71
CA VAL A 80 -15.60 -12.33 8.50
C VAL A 80 -15.45 -10.86 8.84
N GLY A 81 -14.33 -10.24 8.43
CA GLY A 81 -14.02 -8.87 8.81
C GLY A 81 -13.25 -8.12 7.73
N LEU A 82 -13.67 -6.88 7.46
CA LEU A 82 -13.00 -5.91 6.58
C LEU A 82 -11.62 -5.44 7.08
N ASN A 83 -11.15 -5.98 8.21
CA ASN A 83 -9.90 -5.64 8.90
C ASN A 83 -8.89 -6.80 8.83
N SER A 84 -8.75 -7.41 7.66
CA SER A 84 -7.69 -8.37 7.38
C SER A 84 -6.36 -7.65 7.16
N ILE A 85 -5.23 -8.34 7.28
CA ILE A 85 -3.90 -7.74 7.03
C ILE A 85 -3.84 -7.16 5.62
N GLY A 86 -4.30 -7.89 4.60
CA GLY A 86 -4.30 -7.40 3.23
C GLY A 86 -5.07 -6.08 3.06
N MET A 87 -6.31 -6.02 3.55
CA MET A 87 -7.16 -4.83 3.43
C MET A 87 -6.62 -3.63 4.23
N LEU A 88 -6.08 -3.89 5.42
CA LEU A 88 -5.49 -2.83 6.24
C LEU A 88 -4.18 -2.30 5.65
N SER A 89 -3.39 -3.17 5.03
CA SER A 89 -2.14 -2.78 4.34
C SER A 89 -2.41 -1.89 3.12
N ASP A 90 -3.49 -2.18 2.40
CA ASP A 90 -3.95 -1.35 1.29
C ASP A 90 -4.39 0.04 1.75
N ARG A 91 -5.15 0.11 2.84
CA ARG A 91 -5.52 1.39 3.48
C ARG A 91 -4.28 2.14 3.96
N LEU A 92 -3.35 1.45 4.63
CA LEU A 92 -2.11 2.05 5.12
C LEU A 92 -1.30 2.65 3.96
N SER A 93 -1.05 1.88 2.90
CA SER A 93 -0.28 2.36 1.73
C SER A 93 -0.93 3.57 1.06
N THR A 94 -2.27 3.59 0.97
CA THR A 94 -3.00 4.76 0.44
C THR A 94 -2.85 5.99 1.35
N LEU A 95 -2.95 5.81 2.67
CA LEU A 95 -2.78 6.89 3.64
C LEU A 95 -1.36 7.46 3.60
N ILE A 96 -0.34 6.61 3.52
CA ILE A 96 1.07 7.00 3.37
C ILE A 96 1.24 7.91 2.15
N ILE A 97 0.72 7.51 0.99
CA ILE A 97 0.81 8.33 -0.24
C ILE A 97 0.11 9.68 -0.02
N LYS A 98 -1.14 9.65 0.45
CA LYS A 98 -1.94 10.86 0.67
C LYS A 98 -1.28 11.83 1.63
N GLU A 99 -0.73 11.32 2.72
CA GLU A 99 0.01 12.07 3.73
C GLU A 99 1.27 12.72 3.20
N TRP A 100 2.04 11.99 2.39
CA TRP A 100 3.22 12.54 1.74
C TRP A 100 2.83 13.62 0.73
N CYS A 101 1.79 13.39 -0.08
CA CYS A 101 1.30 14.37 -1.05
C CYS A 101 0.83 15.65 -0.36
N LEU A 102 0.12 15.56 0.76
CA LEU A 102 -0.29 16.73 1.55
C LEU A 102 0.91 17.55 2.07
N ARG A 103 2.07 16.92 2.30
CA ARG A 103 3.28 17.61 2.78
C ARG A 103 4.14 18.18 1.66
N ASN A 104 4.07 17.62 0.46
CA ASN A 104 5.08 17.86 -0.58
C ASN A 104 4.51 18.34 -1.93
N LYS A 105 3.25 18.04 -2.26
CA LYS A 105 2.62 18.45 -3.52
C LYS A 105 1.84 19.76 -3.35
N THR A 106 1.42 20.35 -4.47
CA THR A 106 0.74 21.66 -4.61
C THR A 106 -0.09 22.06 -3.38
N ASN A 107 0.22 23.23 -2.81
CA ASN A 107 -0.30 23.75 -1.54
C ASN A 107 -0.03 22.83 -0.32
N PRO A 108 1.24 22.65 0.07
CA PRO A 108 1.61 21.88 1.25
C PRO A 108 0.81 22.29 2.50
N ASN A 109 0.23 21.30 3.16
CA ASN A 109 -0.54 21.44 4.39
C ASN A 109 -0.12 20.37 5.40
N SER A 110 0.98 20.66 6.09
CA SER A 110 1.54 19.76 7.12
C SER A 110 0.60 19.53 8.30
N GLU A 111 -0.25 20.50 8.64
CA GLU A 111 -1.21 20.36 9.74
C GLU A 111 -2.25 19.28 9.41
N LYS A 112 -2.89 19.37 8.23
CA LYS A 112 -3.84 18.36 7.75
C LYS A 112 -3.20 16.99 7.60
N ALA A 113 -1.94 16.96 7.17
CA ALA A 113 -1.20 15.72 7.02
C ALA A 113 -0.88 15.08 8.38
N ASN A 114 -0.58 15.89 9.40
CA ASN A 114 -0.39 15.43 10.77
C ASN A 114 -1.70 14.97 11.40
N ASP A 115 -2.80 15.69 11.18
CA ASP A 115 -4.14 15.29 11.62
C ASP A 115 -4.54 13.93 11.01
N LEU A 116 -4.34 13.74 9.70
CA LEU A 116 -4.57 12.47 9.01
C LEU A 116 -3.74 11.33 9.62
N TYR A 117 -2.46 11.60 9.93
CA TYR A 117 -1.60 10.60 10.58
C TYR A 117 -2.15 10.18 11.94
N GLN A 118 -2.47 11.16 12.79
CA GLN A 118 -2.91 10.91 14.16
C GLN A 118 -4.28 10.25 14.25
N THR A 119 -5.20 10.61 13.34
CA THR A 119 -6.61 10.18 13.41
C THR A 119 -6.93 8.95 12.56
N HIS A 120 -6.17 8.70 11.49
CA HIS A 120 -6.47 7.60 10.57
C HIS A 120 -5.31 6.61 10.45
N THR A 121 -4.09 7.08 10.25
CA THR A 121 -2.95 6.17 10.04
C THR A 121 -2.59 5.41 11.30
N MET A 122 -2.57 6.09 12.46
CA MET A 122 -2.38 5.41 13.74
C MET A 122 -3.48 4.40 14.05
N ASP A 123 -4.74 4.70 13.70
CA ASP A 123 -5.86 3.76 13.84
C ASP A 123 -5.65 2.50 12.99
N ILE A 124 -5.19 2.66 11.74
CA ILE A 124 -4.86 1.52 10.86
C ILE A 124 -3.65 0.75 11.38
N ILE A 125 -2.62 1.42 11.88
CA ILE A 125 -1.45 0.78 12.51
C ILE A 125 -1.87 -0.05 13.72
N HIS A 126 -2.72 0.50 14.59
CA HIS A 126 -3.27 -0.23 15.73
C HIS A 126 -4.15 -1.40 15.27
N ALA A 127 -4.95 -1.23 14.23
CA ALA A 127 -5.75 -2.31 13.66
C ALA A 127 -4.86 -3.43 13.08
N LEU A 128 -3.78 -3.09 12.38
CA LEU A 128 -2.79 -4.05 11.83
C LEU A 128 -2.10 -4.83 12.96
N ALA A 129 -1.65 -4.13 14.01
CA ALA A 129 -1.03 -4.76 15.17
C ALA A 129 -1.99 -5.69 15.94
N ASN A 130 -3.30 -5.51 15.78
CA ASN A 130 -4.34 -6.33 16.39
C ASN A 130 -5.02 -7.29 15.41
N ALA A 131 -4.62 -7.28 14.13
CA ALA A 131 -5.22 -8.12 13.12
C ALA A 131 -5.01 -9.59 13.45
N ARG A 132 -5.95 -10.42 13.00
CA ARG A 132 -5.90 -11.88 13.17
C ARG A 132 -5.97 -12.52 11.79
N PRO A 133 -5.43 -13.74 11.63
CA PRO A 133 -5.61 -14.51 10.42
C PRO A 133 -7.11 -14.61 10.08
N GLY A 134 -7.51 -14.06 8.95
CA GLY A 134 -8.87 -14.20 8.45
C GLY A 134 -9.03 -15.54 7.74
N SER A 135 -10.14 -16.24 7.96
CA SER A 135 -10.47 -17.46 7.21
C SER A 135 -10.87 -17.19 5.75
N SER A 136 -11.04 -15.91 5.39
CA SER A 136 -11.50 -15.46 4.08
C SER A 136 -11.01 -14.04 3.82
N SER A 137 -9.85 -13.90 3.17
CA SER A 137 -9.55 -12.70 2.38
C SER A 137 -10.26 -12.71 1.02
N MET A 138 -11.15 -13.68 0.78
CA MET A 138 -11.90 -13.78 -0.46
C MET A 138 -13.02 -12.73 -0.51
N ASN A 139 -12.60 -11.47 -0.69
CA ASN A 139 -13.13 -10.71 -1.81
C ASN A 139 -12.66 -11.41 -3.10
N THR A 140 -13.21 -12.59 -3.37
CA THR A 140 -13.27 -13.15 -4.72
C THR A 140 -14.20 -12.26 -5.53
N LYS A 141 -13.75 -11.04 -5.84
CA LYS A 141 -13.99 -10.57 -7.19
C LYS A 141 -13.21 -11.54 -8.05
N ILE A 142 -13.91 -12.58 -8.51
CA ILE A 142 -13.42 -13.56 -9.47
C ILE A 142 -13.13 -12.79 -10.75
N THR A 143 -11.99 -12.11 -10.81
CA THR A 143 -11.40 -11.72 -12.07
C THR A 143 -10.54 -12.90 -12.48
N TYR A 144 -11.01 -13.66 -13.47
CA TYR A 144 -10.19 -14.64 -14.20
C TYR A 144 -8.90 -14.01 -14.75
N HIS A 145 -8.88 -12.68 -14.85
CA HIS A 145 -7.72 -11.87 -15.15
C HIS A 145 -6.80 -11.83 -13.93
N LYS A 146 -5.76 -12.65 -13.98
CA LYS A 146 -4.59 -12.49 -13.11
C LYS A 146 -3.62 -11.49 -13.72
N SER A 147 -2.95 -10.73 -12.88
CA SER A 147 -1.75 -10.04 -13.30
C SER A 147 -0.56 -10.98 -13.11
N ASN A 148 0.50 -10.85 -13.92
CA ASN A 148 1.67 -11.72 -13.80
C ASN A 148 2.61 -11.26 -12.65
N VAL A 149 2.07 -10.65 -11.59
CA VAL A 149 2.87 -10.18 -10.46
C VAL A 149 3.10 -11.30 -9.47
N THR A 150 4.23 -11.25 -8.78
CA THR A 150 4.63 -12.24 -7.77
C THR A 150 5.27 -11.56 -6.58
N ALA A 151 5.12 -12.16 -5.41
CA ALA A 151 5.82 -11.83 -4.18
C ALA A 151 6.15 -13.12 -3.42
N ASN A 152 7.36 -13.21 -2.88
CA ASN A 152 7.83 -14.39 -2.14
C ASN A 152 7.98 -14.12 -0.64
N SER A 153 7.80 -12.88 -0.21
CA SER A 153 7.84 -12.45 1.19
C SER A 153 6.79 -11.38 1.45
N TRP A 154 6.45 -11.20 2.72
CA TRP A 154 5.58 -10.10 3.17
C TRP A 154 6.11 -8.73 2.70
N GLU A 155 7.41 -8.50 2.83
CA GLU A 155 8.05 -7.23 2.47
C GLU A 155 7.97 -6.98 0.95
N GLU A 156 8.13 -8.03 0.14
CA GLU A 156 7.92 -7.97 -1.30
C GLU A 156 6.46 -7.66 -1.65
N ALA A 157 5.50 -8.26 -0.93
CA ALA A 157 4.09 -8.03 -1.16
C ALA A 157 3.67 -6.60 -0.79
N PHE A 158 4.11 -6.11 0.38
CA PHE A 158 3.83 -4.75 0.82
C PHE A 158 4.48 -3.71 -0.10
N TYR A 159 5.73 -3.94 -0.51
CA TYR A 159 6.39 -3.10 -1.52
C TYR A 159 5.61 -3.06 -2.83
N GLY A 160 5.19 -4.22 -3.33
CA GLY A 160 4.38 -4.32 -4.54
C GLY A 160 3.06 -3.56 -4.42
N LEU A 161 2.36 -3.73 -3.29
CA LEU A 161 1.11 -3.03 -3.00
C LEU A 161 1.30 -1.51 -2.99
N LEU A 162 2.29 -1.02 -2.24
CA LEU A 162 2.60 0.42 -2.17
C LEU A 162 2.98 0.97 -3.54
N SER A 163 3.84 0.27 -4.28
CA SER A 163 4.28 0.66 -5.63
C SER A 163 3.11 0.77 -6.60
N THR A 164 2.23 -0.24 -6.62
CA THR A 164 1.02 -0.21 -7.44
C THR A 164 0.07 0.90 -7.01
N ASN A 165 -0.10 1.13 -5.71
CA ASN A 165 -0.94 2.23 -5.22
C ASN A 165 -0.35 3.61 -5.54
N ILE A 166 0.97 3.78 -5.57
CA ILE A 166 1.63 5.00 -6.04
C ILE A 166 1.30 5.25 -7.52
N LEU A 167 1.47 4.24 -8.38
CA LEU A 167 1.15 4.36 -9.81
C LEU A 167 -0.34 4.65 -10.03
N ASN A 168 -1.22 3.96 -9.30
CA ASN A 168 -2.66 4.21 -9.35
C ASN A 168 -3.00 5.64 -8.89
N TRP A 169 -2.39 6.12 -7.80
CA TRP A 169 -2.61 7.46 -7.26
C TRP A 169 -2.23 8.53 -8.28
N GLU A 170 -0.99 8.49 -8.78
CA GLU A 170 -0.48 9.48 -9.74
C GLU A 170 -1.26 9.43 -11.06
N SER A 171 -1.70 8.24 -11.50
CA SER A 171 -2.54 8.13 -12.70
C SER A 171 -3.91 8.77 -12.55
N GLN A 172 -4.48 8.80 -11.33
CA GLN A 172 -5.77 9.44 -11.07
C GLN A 172 -5.64 10.95 -10.99
N GLU A 173 -4.51 11.49 -10.54
CA GLU A 173 -4.28 12.94 -10.50
C GLU A 173 -4.42 13.58 -11.89
N ILE A 174 -4.04 12.86 -12.95
CA ILE A 174 -4.28 13.31 -14.34
C ILE A 174 -5.77 13.61 -14.57
N LEU A 175 -6.68 12.76 -14.08
CA LEU A 175 -8.12 12.97 -14.25
C LEU A 175 -8.71 14.02 -13.31
N TYR A 176 -8.12 14.23 -12.14
CA TYR A 176 -8.61 15.22 -11.19
C TYR A 176 -8.12 16.63 -11.50
N VAL A 177 -6.96 16.74 -12.17
CA VAL A 177 -6.36 18.04 -12.53
C VAL A 177 -6.71 18.45 -13.96
N LYS A 178 -6.76 17.50 -14.92
CA LYS A 178 -7.24 17.79 -16.28
C LYS A 178 -8.75 17.58 -16.36
N ASP A 179 -9.45 18.46 -17.08
CA ASP A 179 -10.85 18.21 -17.43
C ASP A 179 -10.91 17.01 -18.38
N ILE A 180 -11.65 15.96 -18.00
CA ILE A 180 -11.81 14.74 -18.79
C ILE A 180 -12.36 15.02 -20.20
N THR A 181 -13.14 16.09 -20.37
CA THR A 181 -13.67 16.51 -21.67
C THR A 181 -12.61 17.12 -22.58
N SER A 182 -11.48 17.53 -22.01
CA SER A 182 -10.33 18.12 -22.72
C SER A 182 -9.21 17.12 -23.01
N LEU A 183 -9.29 15.90 -22.45
CA LEU A 183 -8.28 14.86 -22.65
C LEU A 183 -8.36 14.28 -24.08
N PRO A 184 -7.21 14.07 -24.76
CA PRO A 184 -7.17 13.33 -26.00
C PRO A 184 -7.79 11.94 -25.84
N CYS A 185 -8.60 11.50 -26.81
CA CYS A 185 -9.28 10.20 -26.76
C CYS A 185 -8.31 9.02 -26.52
N GLU A 186 -7.10 9.07 -27.08
CA GLU A 186 -6.10 8.03 -26.87
C GLU A 186 -5.56 8.02 -25.43
N GLU A 187 -5.34 9.19 -24.82
CA GLU A 187 -4.91 9.28 -23.42
C GLU A 187 -6.00 8.72 -22.48
N LEU A 188 -7.27 9.01 -22.76
CA LEU A 188 -8.40 8.45 -22.01
C LEU A 188 -8.51 6.92 -22.16
N ARG A 189 -8.30 6.37 -23.37
CA ARG A 189 -8.30 4.92 -23.58
C ARG A 189 -7.15 4.24 -22.84
N SER A 190 -5.95 4.82 -22.92
CA SER A 190 -4.77 4.35 -22.18
C SER A 190 -5.03 4.36 -20.67
N TYR A 191 -5.69 5.40 -20.15
CA TYR A 191 -6.10 5.47 -18.75
C TYR A 191 -7.06 4.34 -18.36
N ILE A 192 -8.13 4.11 -19.14
CA ILE A 192 -9.12 3.06 -18.82
C ILE A 192 -8.48 1.67 -18.80
N ALA A 193 -7.61 1.39 -19.78
CA ALA A 193 -6.87 0.13 -19.85
C ALA A 193 -5.93 -0.02 -18.65
N TRP A 194 -5.13 1.01 -18.35
CA TRP A 194 -4.22 1.03 -17.21
C TRP A 194 -4.96 0.86 -15.88
N PHE A 195 -6.00 1.66 -15.62
CA PHE A 195 -6.71 1.64 -14.35
C PHE A 195 -7.29 0.26 -14.03
N SER A 196 -7.81 -0.44 -15.05
CA SER A 196 -8.30 -1.81 -14.89
C SER A 196 -7.17 -2.77 -14.52
N PHE A 197 -6.03 -2.68 -15.21
CA PHE A 197 -4.85 -3.51 -14.95
C PHE A 197 -4.23 -3.23 -13.57
N GLY A 198 -4.01 -1.97 -13.21
CA GLY A 198 -3.45 -1.55 -11.93
C GLY A 198 -4.32 -1.95 -10.73
N ASN A 199 -5.65 -1.97 -10.89
CA ASN A 199 -6.54 -2.50 -9.85
C ASN A 199 -6.45 -4.02 -9.70
N ILE A 200 -6.24 -4.77 -10.79
CA ILE A 200 -6.01 -6.22 -10.70
C ILE A 200 -4.70 -6.50 -9.96
N GLN A 201 -3.61 -5.80 -10.32
CA GLN A 201 -2.31 -5.91 -9.63
C GLN A 201 -2.44 -5.60 -8.13
N ARG A 202 -3.13 -4.52 -7.79
CA ARG A 202 -3.38 -4.12 -6.39
C ARG A 202 -4.08 -5.25 -5.62
N ASN A 203 -5.14 -5.83 -6.19
CA ASN A 203 -5.89 -6.90 -5.53
C ASN A 203 -5.03 -8.15 -5.30
N GLU A 204 -4.16 -8.51 -6.24
CA GLU A 204 -3.23 -9.63 -6.06
C GLU A 204 -2.20 -9.34 -4.96
N TYR A 205 -1.65 -8.13 -4.89
CA TYR A 205 -0.76 -7.76 -3.79
C TYR A 205 -1.46 -7.69 -2.43
N ILE A 206 -2.74 -7.31 -2.37
CA ILE A 206 -3.56 -7.43 -1.15
C ILE A 206 -3.63 -8.88 -0.70
N GLN A 207 -3.86 -9.81 -1.63
CA GLN A 207 -3.89 -11.23 -1.33
C GLN A 207 -2.52 -11.75 -0.87
N TYR A 208 -1.43 -11.37 -1.55
CA TYR A 208 -0.08 -11.74 -1.12
C TYR A 208 0.26 -11.18 0.26
N CYS A 209 -0.15 -9.95 0.57
CA CYS A 209 0.01 -9.35 1.89
C CYS A 209 -0.69 -10.21 2.96
N GLU A 210 -1.91 -10.68 2.70
CA GLU A 210 -2.61 -11.57 3.61
C GLU A 210 -1.85 -12.90 3.78
N GLU A 211 -1.52 -13.58 2.68
CA GLU A 211 -0.98 -14.94 2.73
C GLU A 211 0.45 -15.01 3.29
N LEU A 212 1.28 -14.00 3.01
CA LEU A 212 2.70 -14.01 3.35
C LEU A 212 2.99 -13.35 4.69
N TYR A 213 2.10 -12.49 5.21
CA TYR A 213 2.27 -11.94 6.55
C TYR A 213 2.20 -13.03 7.63
N TRP A 214 1.37 -14.05 7.46
CA TRP A 214 1.22 -15.09 8.47
C TRP A 214 2.27 -16.21 8.37
N ARG A 215 3.18 -16.13 7.40
CA ARG A 215 4.31 -17.05 7.23
C ARG A 215 5.58 -16.46 7.83
#